data_AF-A0A942DS54-F1
#
_entry.id   AF-A0A942DS54-F1
#
_cell.length_a   1.000
_cell.length_b   1.000
_cell.length_c   1.000
_cell.angle_alpha   90.00
_cell.angle_beta   90.00
_cell.angle_gamma   90.00
#
_symmetry.space_group_name_H-M   'P 1'
#
loop_
_entity.id
_entity.type
_entity.pdbx_description
1 polymer ?
#
loop_
_entity_poly.entity_id
_entity_poly.type
_entity_poly.pdbx_seq_one_letter_code
_entity_poly.pdbx_strand_id
1 'polypeptide(L)'
;MKTSIIFILALTASSAHAQMMCSDVMKAQVTVAEFETITGKSVQQYVEAFKTTIRPEVLSSKEAPQWQDFENIKGLILSLKTLQQELKDKPETAHFLDSIATELKQALAADPAFQNLTALHKEVKENKQTTFQPTEREMKRAYQFYVMELNKVLPRELRIPMLHLYSEGRVQSLNKEAVEFMKRLEEKYVDYLKAPEIESYEKFVETLRKSEDPDVKLAIKLIDQNKLQVAMRRPENARFWVPKVGFQNQFITKSSRGSLSPDGRNSAETALYALEDVTAYSARDPEFKPKYGTLSLKPRTSAITPDISSSYQYGPDVYGFKTEAIQDRLTFYPTDSLGPGWSIRPEYKTWDASLIPWKYRMLMVPFMVEALKAKTFKVGRDVLNLLPRGSVSGWNIYFETQILGAVRLQDVETFTFTNPGNPPRGEFLRELIKHGIKIYDGSAGLGPKQLKKWTPSAEDLAAM
;
A
#
# COMPACT_ATOMS: atom_id res chain seq x y z
N MET A 1 81.95 -24.73 -20.86
CA MET A 1 82.05 -23.54 -19.96
C MET A 1 82.11 -22.32 -20.86
N LYS A 2 81.51 -21.17 -20.65
CA LYS A 2 80.56 -20.55 -19.71
C LYS A 2 80.35 -19.15 -20.35
N THR A 3 79.13 -18.74 -20.70
CA THR A 3 78.39 -17.67 -19.97
C THR A 3 79.04 -16.28 -20.18
N SER A 4 78.48 -15.41 -21.05
CA SER A 4 77.72 -14.18 -20.68
C SER A 4 78.61 -12.91 -20.57
N ILE A 5 78.24 -11.63 -20.80
CA ILE A 5 76.98 -10.88 -20.92
C ILE A 5 77.33 -9.41 -21.37
N ILE A 6 76.56 -8.84 -22.30
CA ILE A 6 75.88 -7.51 -22.35
C ILE A 6 76.65 -6.15 -22.23
N PHE A 7 76.11 -5.17 -23.00
CA PHE A 7 76.21 -3.69 -22.98
C PHE A 7 77.43 -3.14 -23.76
N ILE A 8 77.31 -2.28 -24.79
CA ILE A 8 76.54 -1.04 -24.95
C ILE A 8 76.33 -0.79 -26.46
N LEU A 9 75.12 -0.46 -26.89
CA LEU A 9 74.91 0.39 -28.08
C LEU A 9 73.53 1.04 -27.99
N ALA A 10 73.55 2.30 -27.55
CA ALA A 10 72.44 3.21 -27.62
C ALA A 10 72.55 4.06 -28.88
N LEU A 11 71.39 4.59 -29.29
CA LEU A 11 71.19 5.78 -30.11
C LEU A 11 71.29 5.61 -31.63
N THR A 12 70.14 5.30 -32.25
CA THR A 12 69.48 6.16 -33.26
C THR A 12 68.25 5.46 -33.84
N ALA A 13 67.13 5.51 -33.11
CA ALA A 13 65.80 5.30 -33.69
C ALA A 13 64.85 6.25 -32.97
N SER A 14 64.88 7.49 -33.44
CA SER A 14 64.20 8.65 -32.89
C SER A 14 62.70 8.66 -33.19
N SER A 15 61.96 8.96 -32.13
CA SER A 15 60.79 9.86 -32.06
C SER A 15 59.47 9.55 -32.77
N ALA A 16 59.39 8.77 -33.84
CA ALA A 16 58.10 8.56 -34.52
C ALA A 16 57.18 7.53 -33.82
N HIS A 17 57.74 6.49 -33.21
CA HIS A 17 56.95 5.44 -32.54
C HIS A 17 56.59 5.75 -31.08
N ALA A 18 57.31 6.69 -30.44
CA ALA A 18 56.99 7.14 -29.09
C ALA A 18 55.82 8.15 -29.07
N GLN A 19 55.60 8.92 -30.14
CA GLN A 19 54.48 9.86 -30.23
C GLN A 19 53.14 9.16 -30.50
N MET A 20 53.11 8.05 -31.25
CA MET A 20 51.90 7.25 -31.44
C MET A 20 51.50 6.46 -30.18
N MET A 21 52.47 6.01 -29.37
CA MET A 21 52.19 5.34 -28.09
C MET A 21 51.72 6.32 -27.00
N CYS A 22 52.07 7.61 -27.08
CA CYS A 22 51.54 8.64 -26.18
C CYS A 22 50.16 9.16 -26.60
N SER A 23 49.79 9.19 -27.89
CA SER A 23 48.46 9.66 -28.30
C SER A 23 47.34 8.67 -27.95
N ASP A 24 47.62 7.37 -27.93
CA ASP A 24 46.63 6.36 -27.53
C ASP A 24 46.57 6.15 -26.00
N VAL A 25 47.60 6.56 -25.24
CA VAL A 25 47.57 6.62 -23.76
C VAL A 25 46.97 7.94 -23.26
N MET A 26 47.00 9.02 -24.06
CA MET A 26 46.32 10.29 -23.77
C MET A 26 44.83 10.28 -24.13
N LYS A 27 44.32 9.24 -24.80
CA LYS A 27 42.91 9.12 -25.20
C LYS A 27 41.92 8.74 -24.08
N ALA A 28 42.35 8.69 -22.82
CA ALA A 28 41.44 8.32 -21.72
C ALA A 28 41.60 9.17 -20.44
N GLN A 29 42.15 10.39 -20.56
CA GLN A 29 41.88 11.44 -19.58
C GLN A 29 40.98 12.49 -20.21
N VAL A 30 39.84 12.04 -20.67
CA VAL A 30 38.71 12.92 -20.93
C VAL A 30 38.37 13.55 -19.60
N THR A 31 38.58 14.86 -19.52
CA THR A 31 38.57 15.56 -18.25
C THR A 31 37.13 15.72 -17.79
N VAL A 32 36.91 15.58 -16.48
CA VAL A 32 35.64 15.91 -15.80
C VAL A 32 35.06 17.25 -16.27
N ALA A 33 35.93 18.19 -16.65
CA ALA A 33 35.59 19.49 -17.22
C ALA A 33 34.88 19.43 -18.59
N GLU A 34 35.24 18.49 -19.47
CA GLU A 34 34.54 18.30 -20.75
C GLU A 34 33.15 17.69 -20.54
N PHE A 35 33.01 16.78 -19.58
CA PHE A 35 31.72 16.23 -19.17
C PHE A 35 30.79 17.32 -18.60
N GLU A 36 31.31 18.16 -17.71
CA GLU A 36 30.61 19.32 -17.14
C GLU A 36 30.15 20.29 -18.24
N THR A 37 30.99 20.53 -19.23
CA THR A 37 30.67 21.41 -20.35
C THR A 37 29.55 20.85 -21.23
N ILE A 38 29.50 19.52 -21.42
CA ILE A 38 28.52 18.84 -22.28
C ILE A 38 27.15 18.71 -21.59
N THR A 39 27.14 18.46 -20.28
CA THR A 39 25.94 18.10 -19.52
C THR A 39 25.46 19.20 -18.58
N GLY A 40 26.27 20.23 -18.34
CA GLY A 40 26.01 21.28 -17.35
C GLY A 40 26.05 20.78 -15.90
N LYS A 41 26.49 19.54 -15.65
CA LYS A 41 26.54 18.91 -14.32
C LYS A 41 27.90 18.30 -14.07
N SER A 42 28.41 18.44 -12.84
CA SER A 42 29.67 17.80 -12.44
C SER A 42 29.48 16.35 -12.08
N VAL A 43 30.52 15.54 -12.31
CA VAL A 43 30.56 14.15 -11.81
C VAL A 43 30.38 14.15 -10.29
N GLN A 44 30.93 15.15 -9.60
CA GLN A 44 30.77 15.36 -8.16
C GLN A 44 29.30 15.57 -7.76
N GLN A 45 28.47 16.26 -8.56
CA GLN A 45 27.03 16.36 -8.30
C GLN A 45 26.34 14.99 -8.37
N TYR A 46 26.73 14.12 -9.31
CA TYR A 46 26.21 12.75 -9.38
C TYR A 46 26.70 11.88 -8.21
N VAL A 47 27.96 12.04 -7.80
CA VAL A 47 28.52 11.38 -6.61
C VAL A 47 27.76 11.78 -5.35
N GLU A 48 27.56 13.08 -5.13
CA GLU A 48 26.84 13.57 -3.94
C GLU A 48 25.35 13.18 -3.97
N ALA A 49 24.71 13.21 -5.15
CA ALA A 49 23.36 12.67 -5.31
C ALA A 49 23.31 11.17 -4.99
N PHE A 50 24.30 10.38 -5.41
CA PHE A 50 24.37 8.96 -5.11
C PHE A 50 24.54 8.70 -3.61
N LYS A 51 25.45 9.42 -2.96
CA LYS A 51 25.72 9.31 -1.51
C LYS A 51 24.52 9.65 -0.66
N THR A 52 23.82 10.73 -1.01
CA THR A 52 22.62 11.18 -0.28
C THR A 52 21.40 10.30 -0.56
N THR A 53 21.39 9.60 -1.69
CA THR A 53 20.28 8.74 -2.12
C THR A 53 20.38 7.32 -1.57
N ILE A 54 21.57 6.73 -1.58
CA ILE A 54 21.78 5.33 -1.23
C ILE A 54 22.23 5.23 0.21
N ARG A 55 21.28 4.89 1.09
CA ARG A 55 21.51 4.72 2.53
C ARG A 55 21.86 3.26 2.86
N PRO A 56 23.09 2.96 3.31
CA PRO A 56 23.50 1.60 3.65
C PRO A 56 22.64 0.94 4.72
N GLU A 57 22.05 1.70 5.65
CA GLU A 57 21.19 1.23 6.73
C GLU A 57 19.87 0.66 6.20
N VAL A 58 19.32 1.28 5.15
CA VAL A 58 18.12 0.82 4.45
C VAL A 58 18.42 -0.47 3.67
N LEU A 59 19.58 -0.53 3.01
CA LEU A 59 20.01 -1.71 2.25
C LEU A 59 20.42 -2.90 3.14
N SER A 60 21.08 -2.64 4.28
CA SER A 60 21.52 -3.64 5.28
C SER A 60 20.37 -4.15 6.13
N SER A 61 19.20 -3.57 5.94
CA SER A 61 18.02 -3.87 6.70
C SER A 61 18.00 -3.42 8.16
N LYS A 62 18.94 -2.57 8.57
CA LYS A 62 18.93 -1.92 9.89
C LYS A 62 17.77 -0.94 10.02
N GLU A 63 17.34 -0.34 8.92
CA GLU A 63 16.20 0.58 8.88
C GLU A 63 15.18 0.22 7.79
N ALA A 64 13.94 0.66 7.99
CA ALA A 64 12.89 0.58 6.97
C ALA A 64 12.95 1.82 6.06
N PRO A 65 12.80 1.66 4.74
CA PRO A 65 12.85 2.79 3.82
C PRO A 65 11.67 3.73 4.06
N GLN A 66 11.97 5.03 4.10
CA GLN A 66 11.03 6.13 4.23
C GLN A 66 10.67 6.69 2.85
N TRP A 67 9.61 7.50 2.78
CA TRP A 67 9.18 8.13 1.52
C TRP A 67 10.32 8.84 0.77
N GLN A 68 11.15 9.60 1.49
CA GLN A 68 12.27 10.31 0.88
C GLN A 68 13.29 9.37 0.22
N ASP A 69 13.50 8.16 0.75
CA ASP A 69 14.42 7.19 0.17
C ASP A 69 13.94 6.75 -1.23
N PHE A 70 12.61 6.64 -1.43
CA PHE A 70 12.02 6.32 -2.72
C PHE A 70 12.10 7.47 -3.71
N GLU A 71 11.83 8.69 -3.27
CA GLU A 71 11.92 9.87 -4.14
C GLU A 71 13.37 10.11 -4.57
N ASN A 72 14.33 9.95 -3.65
CA ASN A 72 15.75 10.07 -3.95
C ASN A 72 16.18 9.04 -5.01
N ILE A 73 15.85 7.75 -4.81
CA ILE A 73 16.27 6.71 -5.76
C ILE A 73 15.59 6.86 -7.13
N LYS A 74 14.33 7.29 -7.17
CA LYS A 74 13.64 7.62 -8.43
C LYS A 74 14.29 8.80 -9.15
N GLY A 75 14.60 9.87 -8.42
CA GLY A 75 15.27 11.06 -8.97
C GLY A 75 16.65 10.72 -9.53
N LEU A 76 17.40 9.86 -8.84
CA LEU A 76 18.68 9.34 -9.32
C LEU A 76 18.53 8.50 -10.58
N ILE A 77 17.58 7.55 -10.62
CA ILE A 77 17.29 6.74 -11.82
C ILE A 77 16.96 7.63 -13.01
N LEU A 78 16.07 8.62 -12.82
CA LEU A 78 15.68 9.55 -13.88
C LEU A 78 16.89 10.35 -14.38
N SER A 79 17.68 10.91 -13.46
CA SER A 79 18.88 11.69 -13.81
C SER A 79 19.90 10.87 -14.61
N LEU A 80 20.08 9.60 -14.26
CA LEU A 80 20.98 8.69 -14.98
C LEU A 80 20.41 8.28 -16.35
N LYS A 81 19.09 8.05 -16.46
CA LYS A 81 18.44 7.75 -17.76
C LYS A 81 18.52 8.93 -18.72
N THR A 82 18.26 10.14 -18.23
CA THR A 82 18.41 11.37 -19.03
C THR A 82 19.84 11.50 -19.52
N LEU A 83 20.83 11.31 -18.64
CA LEU A 83 22.24 11.36 -19.02
C LEU A 83 22.58 10.30 -20.08
N GLN A 84 22.13 9.06 -19.90
CA GLN A 84 22.37 7.99 -20.89
C GLN A 84 21.76 8.31 -22.25
N GLN A 85 20.58 8.94 -22.28
CA GLN A 85 19.93 9.35 -23.52
C GLN A 85 20.70 10.50 -24.20
N GLU A 86 21.11 11.52 -23.45
CA GLU A 86 21.92 12.64 -23.96
C GLU A 86 23.26 12.16 -24.54
N LEU A 87 23.90 11.17 -23.91
CA LEU A 87 25.15 10.57 -24.40
C LEU A 87 24.92 9.66 -25.60
N LYS A 88 23.78 8.96 -25.68
CA LYS A 88 23.41 8.14 -26.84
C LYS A 88 23.27 8.98 -28.10
N ASP A 89 22.78 10.21 -27.97
CA ASP A 89 22.59 11.14 -29.07
C ASP A 89 23.92 11.84 -29.49
N LYS A 90 25.03 11.56 -28.78
CA LYS A 90 26.39 12.07 -29.05
C LYS A 90 27.39 10.90 -29.08
N PRO A 91 27.51 10.15 -30.19
CA PRO A 91 28.29 8.89 -30.26
C PRO A 91 29.76 9.02 -29.85
N GLU A 92 30.35 10.20 -30.06
CA GLU A 92 31.69 10.56 -29.59
C GLU A 92 31.82 10.51 -28.07
N THR A 93 30.72 10.49 -27.32
CA THR A 93 30.70 10.52 -25.86
C THR A 93 30.53 9.16 -25.17
N ALA A 94 30.51 8.06 -25.91
CA ALA A 94 30.32 6.71 -25.33
C ALA A 94 31.38 6.34 -24.27
N HIS A 95 32.61 6.82 -24.42
CA HIS A 95 33.71 6.61 -23.48
C HIS A 95 33.58 7.44 -22.18
N PHE A 96 32.72 8.47 -22.14
CA PHE A 96 32.50 9.27 -20.93
C PHE A 96 31.78 8.48 -19.84
N LEU A 97 30.90 7.55 -20.19
CA LEU A 97 30.22 6.69 -19.22
C LEU A 97 31.21 5.87 -18.39
N ASP A 98 32.27 5.36 -19.01
CA ASP A 98 33.31 4.57 -18.34
C ASP A 98 34.18 5.45 -17.42
N SER A 99 34.48 6.69 -17.84
CA SER A 99 35.20 7.67 -17.02
C SER A 99 34.38 8.10 -15.80
N ILE A 100 33.10 8.41 -15.98
CA ILE A 100 32.16 8.75 -14.90
C ILE A 100 32.01 7.56 -13.95
N ALA A 101 31.87 6.34 -14.48
CA ALA A 101 31.81 5.12 -13.68
C ALA A 101 33.06 4.95 -12.82
N THR A 102 34.23 5.25 -13.40
CA THR A 102 35.53 5.15 -12.71
C THR A 102 35.65 6.18 -11.60
N GLU A 103 35.29 7.44 -11.87
CA GLU A 103 35.36 8.51 -10.86
C GLU A 103 34.31 8.32 -9.76
N LEU A 104 33.08 7.91 -10.12
CA LEU A 104 32.05 7.59 -9.15
C LEU A 104 32.49 6.41 -8.28
N LYS A 105 33.12 5.38 -8.87
CA LYS A 105 33.70 4.27 -8.11
C LYS A 105 34.80 4.72 -7.16
N GLN A 106 35.73 5.57 -7.60
CA GLN A 106 36.80 6.09 -6.76
C GLN A 106 36.25 6.93 -5.60
N ALA A 107 35.28 7.80 -5.89
CA ALA A 107 34.64 8.65 -4.90
C ALA A 107 33.83 7.85 -3.87
N LEU A 108 33.12 6.80 -4.30
CA LEU A 108 32.40 5.89 -3.39
C LEU A 108 33.36 5.00 -2.60
N ALA A 109 34.46 4.52 -3.19
CA ALA A 109 35.46 3.72 -2.47
C ALA A 109 36.19 4.52 -1.36
N ALA A 110 36.31 5.83 -1.56
CA ALA A 110 36.88 6.76 -0.57
C ALA A 110 35.88 7.15 0.53
N ASP A 111 34.57 6.93 0.32
CA ASP A 111 33.54 7.30 1.28
C ASP A 111 33.36 6.19 2.35
N PRO A 112 33.52 6.50 3.66
CA PRO A 112 33.37 5.52 4.74
C PRO A 112 32.00 4.81 4.75
N ALA A 113 30.92 5.48 4.33
CA ALA A 113 29.59 4.88 4.25
C ALA A 113 29.50 3.81 3.13
N PHE A 114 30.34 3.93 2.10
CA PHE A 114 30.39 3.02 0.95
C PHE A 114 31.53 2.00 1.03
N GLN A 115 32.57 2.21 1.85
CA GLN A 115 33.43 1.11 2.29
C GLN A 115 32.61 0.03 3.01
N ASN A 116 31.59 0.46 3.74
CA ASN A 116 30.58 -0.41 4.31
C ASN A 116 29.68 -1.10 3.28
N LEU A 117 29.68 -0.75 1.98
CA LEU A 117 28.86 -1.43 0.96
C LEU A 117 29.44 -2.81 0.56
N THR A 118 30.74 -3.01 0.74
CA THR A 118 31.39 -4.34 0.64
C THR A 118 31.14 -5.15 1.92
N ALA A 119 31.18 -4.51 3.10
CA ALA A 119 30.75 -5.13 4.34
C ALA A 119 29.24 -5.46 4.32
N LEU A 120 28.42 -4.61 3.69
CA LEU A 120 27.01 -4.79 3.42
C LEU A 120 26.79 -5.96 2.47
N HIS A 121 27.58 -6.13 1.41
CA HIS A 121 27.53 -7.34 0.57
C HIS A 121 27.67 -8.62 1.40
N LYS A 122 28.55 -8.59 2.41
CA LYS A 122 28.78 -9.70 3.33
C LYS A 122 27.60 -9.85 4.31
N GLU A 123 27.19 -8.76 4.97
CA GLU A 123 26.06 -8.71 5.90
C GLU A 123 24.75 -9.16 5.21
N VAL A 124 24.46 -8.66 4.01
CA VAL A 124 23.31 -9.04 3.17
C VAL A 124 23.29 -10.53 2.82
N LYS A 125 24.46 -11.14 2.58
CA LYS A 125 24.57 -12.57 2.30
C LYS A 125 24.39 -13.43 3.56
N GLU A 126 24.82 -12.93 4.71
CA GLU A 126 24.78 -13.64 5.99
C GLU A 126 23.43 -13.48 6.70
N ASN A 127 22.72 -12.36 6.50
CA ASN A 127 21.52 -11.98 7.23
C ASN A 127 20.21 -12.56 6.63
N LYS A 128 20.17 -13.88 6.42
CA LYS A 128 19.03 -14.62 5.84
C LYS A 128 17.77 -14.64 6.71
N GLN A 129 17.81 -14.14 7.94
CA GLN A 129 16.77 -14.32 8.98
C GLN A 129 16.37 -13.02 9.69
N THR A 130 16.40 -11.88 9.01
CA THR A 130 15.86 -10.67 9.62
C THR A 130 14.32 -10.77 9.71
N THR A 131 13.83 -10.88 10.95
CA THR A 131 12.41 -10.84 11.30
C THR A 131 11.88 -9.42 11.16
N PHE A 132 11.75 -8.93 9.93
CA PHE A 132 11.10 -7.64 9.71
C PHE A 132 9.66 -7.67 10.17
N GLN A 133 9.19 -6.53 10.66
CA GLN A 133 7.76 -6.33 10.69
C GLN A 133 7.23 -6.45 9.25
N PRO A 134 6.07 -7.09 9.05
CA PRO A 134 5.39 -7.26 7.78
C PRO A 134 5.49 -6.10 6.78
N THR A 135 5.08 -4.93 7.24
CA THR A 135 5.12 -3.67 6.50
C THR A 135 6.53 -3.30 6.07
N GLU A 136 7.50 -3.43 6.98
CA GLU A 136 8.91 -3.09 6.69
C GLU A 136 9.48 -4.02 5.64
N ARG A 137 9.12 -5.31 5.67
CA ARG A 137 9.53 -6.28 4.65
C ARG A 137 9.03 -5.89 3.27
N GLU A 138 7.77 -5.49 3.18
CA GLU A 138 7.14 -5.10 1.91
C GLU A 138 7.65 -3.77 1.40
N MET A 139 7.85 -2.81 2.31
CA MET A 139 8.57 -1.58 2.03
C MET A 139 9.96 -1.84 1.46
N LYS A 140 10.70 -2.79 2.05
CA LYS A 140 12.01 -3.20 1.55
C LYS A 140 11.94 -3.89 0.21
N ARG A 141 10.96 -4.77 -0.03
CA ARG A 141 10.75 -5.37 -1.37
C ARG A 141 10.47 -4.29 -2.42
N ALA A 142 9.61 -3.33 -2.10
CA ALA A 142 9.31 -2.21 -2.99
C ALA A 142 10.56 -1.35 -3.24
N TYR A 143 11.36 -1.06 -2.21
CA TYR A 143 12.61 -0.31 -2.35
C TYR A 143 13.63 -1.07 -3.20
N GLN A 144 13.77 -2.39 -2.99
CA GLN A 144 14.66 -3.24 -3.78
C GLN A 144 14.28 -3.30 -5.26
N PHE A 145 12.99 -3.19 -5.59
CA PHE A 145 12.58 -3.03 -6.98
C PHE A 145 13.21 -1.78 -7.60
N TYR A 146 13.22 -0.65 -6.89
CA TYR A 146 13.90 0.56 -7.36
C TYR A 146 15.42 0.41 -7.39
N VAL A 147 16.03 -0.27 -6.42
CA VAL A 147 17.47 -0.60 -6.48
C VAL A 147 17.78 -1.47 -7.70
N MET A 148 16.90 -2.41 -8.06
CA MET A 148 17.03 -3.22 -9.27
C MET A 148 16.92 -2.35 -10.53
N GLU A 149 15.96 -1.42 -10.59
CA GLU A 149 15.85 -0.47 -11.71
C GLU A 149 17.07 0.43 -11.81
N LEU A 150 17.62 0.88 -10.69
CA LEU A 150 18.89 1.63 -10.64
C LEU A 150 20.05 0.77 -11.16
N ASN A 151 20.14 -0.50 -10.75
CA ASN A 151 21.16 -1.44 -11.23
C ASN A 151 21.11 -1.72 -12.74
N LYS A 152 19.96 -1.49 -13.40
CA LYS A 152 19.85 -1.60 -14.86
C LYS A 152 20.53 -0.45 -15.59
N VAL A 153 20.59 0.74 -14.96
CA VAL A 153 21.21 1.94 -15.53
C VAL A 153 22.61 2.19 -15.00
N LEU A 154 23.01 1.53 -13.90
CA LEU A 154 24.37 1.60 -13.39
C LEU A 154 25.33 0.68 -14.16
N PRO A 155 26.60 1.12 -14.35
CA PRO A 155 27.71 0.26 -14.72
C PRO A 155 27.79 -0.97 -13.82
N ARG A 156 28.25 -2.10 -14.37
CA ARG A 156 28.24 -3.41 -13.68
C ARG A 156 28.97 -3.36 -12.34
N GLU A 157 30.05 -2.59 -12.29
CA GLU A 157 30.97 -2.42 -11.17
C GLU A 157 30.36 -1.62 -10.01
N LEU A 158 29.31 -0.83 -10.29
CA LEU A 158 28.62 0.03 -9.32
C LEU A 158 27.28 -0.54 -8.87
N ARG A 159 26.91 -1.74 -9.36
CA ARG A 159 25.64 -2.37 -8.99
C ARG A 159 25.59 -2.65 -7.50
N ILE A 160 24.48 -2.26 -6.90
CA ILE A 160 24.20 -2.37 -5.48
C ILE A 160 23.70 -3.79 -5.18
N PRO A 161 24.22 -4.47 -4.15
CA PRO A 161 23.70 -5.76 -3.72
C PRO A 161 22.25 -5.67 -3.27
N MET A 162 21.50 -6.72 -3.53
CA MET A 162 20.12 -6.85 -3.05
C MET A 162 20.02 -8.04 -2.09
N LEU A 163 19.33 -7.85 -0.97
CA LEU A 163 18.91 -8.95 -0.11
C LEU A 163 17.95 -9.84 -0.89
N HIS A 164 18.09 -11.15 -0.72
CA HIS A 164 17.09 -12.08 -1.19
C HIS A 164 15.90 -12.08 -0.23
N LEU A 165 14.96 -11.16 -0.46
CA LEU A 165 13.69 -11.16 0.27
C LEU A 165 12.79 -12.21 -0.36
N TYR A 166 12.80 -13.44 0.17
CA TYR A 166 11.93 -14.51 -0.32
C TYR A 166 10.50 -14.02 -0.46
N SER A 167 9.92 -14.23 -1.64
CA SER A 167 8.54 -13.91 -1.92
C SER A 167 7.63 -15.06 -1.47
N GLU A 168 6.60 -14.68 -0.73
CA GLU A 168 5.27 -15.29 -0.79
C GLU A 168 4.98 -16.60 -0.06
N GLY A 169 3.74 -16.65 0.43
CA GLY A 169 3.25 -17.53 1.47
C GLY A 169 2.54 -16.73 2.57
N ARG A 170 3.10 -15.59 3.01
CA ARG A 170 2.55 -14.84 4.16
C ARG A 170 1.20 -14.18 3.88
N VAL A 171 1.05 -13.42 2.79
CA VAL A 171 -0.25 -12.81 2.43
C VAL A 171 -1.33 -13.89 2.29
N GLN A 172 -0.99 -14.98 1.59
CA GLN A 172 -1.86 -16.14 1.44
C GLN A 172 -2.17 -16.80 2.80
N SER A 173 -1.18 -16.91 3.69
CA SER A 173 -1.31 -17.47 5.03
C SER A 173 -2.20 -16.61 5.93
N LEU A 174 -2.02 -15.29 5.93
CA LEU A 174 -2.85 -14.36 6.69
C LEU A 174 -4.30 -14.39 6.20
N ASN A 175 -4.50 -14.43 4.89
CA ASN A 175 -5.85 -14.51 4.33
C ASN A 175 -6.48 -15.86 4.62
N LYS A 176 -5.71 -16.96 4.57
CA LYS A 176 -6.17 -18.29 4.98
C LYS A 176 -6.55 -18.30 6.47
N GLU A 177 -5.70 -17.75 7.34
CA GLU A 177 -5.96 -17.61 8.77
C GLU A 177 -7.23 -16.77 9.04
N ALA A 178 -7.42 -15.68 8.30
CA ALA A 178 -8.62 -14.83 8.38
C ALA A 178 -9.89 -15.59 7.97
N VAL A 179 -9.84 -16.38 6.90
CA VAL A 179 -10.96 -17.23 6.47
C VAL A 179 -11.26 -18.30 7.52
N GLU A 180 -10.25 -18.96 8.08
CA GLU A 180 -10.44 -19.95 9.15
C GLU A 180 -10.99 -19.31 10.43
N PHE A 181 -10.55 -18.09 10.75
CA PHE A 181 -11.11 -17.30 11.84
C PHE A 181 -12.58 -16.97 11.60
N MET A 182 -12.93 -16.53 10.40
CA MET A 182 -14.32 -16.25 10.04
C MET A 182 -15.21 -17.48 10.13
N LYS A 183 -14.75 -18.65 9.69
CA LYS A 183 -15.52 -19.90 9.84
C LYS A 183 -15.86 -20.21 11.29
N ARG A 184 -14.88 -20.10 12.19
CA ARG A 184 -15.12 -20.28 13.64
C ARG A 184 -16.05 -19.23 14.21
N LEU A 185 -15.94 -17.98 13.75
CA LEU A 185 -16.86 -16.92 14.15
C LEU A 185 -18.28 -17.22 13.66
N GLU A 186 -18.45 -17.65 12.41
CA GLU A 186 -19.75 -18.02 11.84
C GLU A 186 -20.42 -19.16 12.60
N GLU A 187 -19.66 -20.18 13.01
CA GLU A 187 -20.13 -21.30 13.83
C GLU A 187 -20.68 -20.81 15.18
N LYS A 188 -19.92 -19.96 15.88
CA LYS A 188 -20.36 -19.34 17.14
C LYS A 188 -21.57 -18.43 16.94
N TYR A 189 -21.61 -17.72 15.83
CA TYR A 189 -22.64 -16.73 15.54
C TYR A 189 -24.02 -17.36 15.34
N VAL A 190 -24.09 -18.65 14.94
CA VAL A 190 -25.36 -19.41 14.88
C VAL A 190 -26.08 -19.40 16.22
N ASP A 191 -25.35 -19.46 17.35
CA ASP A 191 -25.97 -19.42 18.67
C ASP A 191 -26.51 -18.03 19.02
N TYR A 192 -25.89 -16.95 18.52
CA TYR A 192 -26.38 -15.59 18.72
C TYR A 192 -27.62 -15.29 17.90
N LEU A 193 -27.82 -16.03 16.81
CA LEU A 193 -29.02 -15.94 16.00
C LEU A 193 -30.24 -16.55 16.66
N LYS A 194 -30.09 -17.44 17.66
CA LYS A 194 -31.21 -18.05 18.43
C LYS A 194 -31.84 -17.06 19.42
N ALA A 195 -31.98 -15.80 19.02
CA ALA A 195 -32.74 -14.81 19.75
C ALA A 195 -34.25 -15.13 19.61
N PRO A 196 -35.11 -14.74 20.57
CA PRO A 196 -36.56 -14.99 20.48
C PRO A 196 -37.20 -14.54 19.17
N GLU A 197 -36.62 -13.52 18.51
CA GLU A 197 -37.12 -12.90 17.30
C GLU A 197 -36.58 -13.53 16.00
N ILE A 198 -35.52 -14.36 16.07
CA ILE A 198 -34.88 -15.00 14.92
C ILE A 198 -34.78 -16.51 15.21
N GLU A 199 -35.65 -17.30 14.59
CA GLU A 199 -35.60 -18.77 14.71
C GLU A 199 -34.35 -19.34 14.04
N SER A 200 -34.03 -18.83 12.85
CA SER A 200 -32.82 -19.14 12.07
C SER A 200 -32.56 -18.04 11.05
N TYR A 201 -31.34 -17.97 10.52
CA TYR A 201 -31.02 -17.03 9.45
C TYR A 201 -31.84 -17.30 8.19
N GLU A 202 -32.03 -18.56 7.83
CA GLU A 202 -32.80 -18.99 6.67
C GLU A 202 -34.25 -18.55 6.80
N LYS A 203 -34.86 -18.73 7.99
CA LYS A 203 -36.24 -18.31 8.26
C LYS A 203 -36.39 -16.80 8.24
N PHE A 204 -35.40 -16.09 8.78
CA PHE A 204 -35.35 -14.63 8.73
C PHE A 204 -35.31 -14.12 7.27
N VAL A 205 -34.42 -14.67 6.44
CA VAL A 205 -34.34 -14.32 5.01
C VAL A 205 -35.63 -14.67 4.27
N GLU A 206 -36.23 -15.83 4.55
CA GLU A 206 -37.53 -16.22 3.98
C GLU A 206 -38.61 -15.18 4.33
N THR A 207 -38.66 -14.75 5.59
CA THR A 207 -39.62 -13.76 6.08
C THR A 207 -39.42 -12.41 5.40
N LEU A 208 -38.17 -11.93 5.30
CA LEU A 208 -37.84 -10.70 4.59
C LEU A 208 -38.28 -10.75 3.12
N ARG A 209 -38.05 -11.88 2.44
CA ARG A 209 -38.42 -12.06 1.02
C ARG A 209 -39.93 -12.10 0.79
N LYS A 210 -40.73 -12.42 1.80
CA LYS A 210 -42.21 -12.37 1.75
C LYS A 210 -42.77 -10.99 2.08
N SER A 211 -41.94 -10.04 2.52
CA SER A 211 -42.41 -8.70 2.86
C SER A 211 -42.89 -7.97 1.62
N GLU A 212 -44.06 -7.34 1.72
CA GLU A 212 -44.62 -6.46 0.69
C GLU A 212 -44.15 -4.99 0.84
N ASP A 213 -43.41 -4.67 1.91
CA ASP A 213 -42.87 -3.34 2.15
C ASP A 213 -41.86 -2.95 1.03
N PRO A 214 -42.08 -1.82 0.32
CA PRO A 214 -41.22 -1.41 -0.78
C PRO A 214 -39.77 -1.10 -0.36
N ASP A 215 -39.54 -0.60 0.86
CA ASP A 215 -38.21 -0.30 1.37
C ASP A 215 -37.44 -1.56 1.74
N VAL A 216 -38.15 -2.57 2.27
CA VAL A 216 -37.57 -3.92 2.48
C VAL A 216 -37.16 -4.54 1.14
N LYS A 217 -38.04 -4.51 0.13
CA LYS A 217 -37.74 -4.99 -1.21
C LYS A 217 -36.55 -4.26 -1.83
N LEU A 218 -36.45 -2.94 -1.63
CA LEU A 218 -35.33 -2.13 -2.10
C LEU A 218 -34.02 -2.52 -1.37
N ALA A 219 -34.03 -2.68 -0.05
CA ALA A 219 -32.85 -3.11 0.71
C ALA A 219 -32.34 -4.48 0.24
N ILE A 220 -33.23 -5.47 0.10
CA ILE A 220 -32.90 -6.79 -0.43
C ILE A 220 -32.31 -6.67 -1.83
N LYS A 221 -32.93 -5.87 -2.72
CA LYS A 221 -32.42 -5.64 -4.07
C LYS A 221 -31.01 -5.05 -4.09
N LEU A 222 -30.71 -4.11 -3.20
CA LEU A 222 -29.36 -3.52 -3.09
C LEU A 222 -28.32 -4.57 -2.69
N ILE A 223 -28.67 -5.47 -1.77
CA ILE A 223 -27.81 -6.57 -1.31
C ILE A 223 -27.65 -7.64 -2.41
N ASP A 224 -28.75 -8.19 -2.93
CA ASP A 224 -28.75 -9.31 -3.88
C ASP A 224 -28.11 -8.92 -5.23
N GLN A 225 -28.29 -7.67 -5.68
CA GLN A 225 -27.73 -7.19 -6.94
C GLN A 225 -26.33 -6.58 -6.80
N ASN A 226 -25.64 -6.82 -5.67
CA ASN A 226 -24.30 -6.32 -5.37
C ASN A 226 -24.15 -4.81 -5.66
N LYS A 227 -25.16 -4.03 -5.27
CA LYS A 227 -25.16 -2.56 -5.41
C LYS A 227 -24.46 -1.85 -4.25
N LEU A 228 -24.11 -2.61 -3.22
CA LEU A 228 -23.32 -2.17 -2.08
C LEU A 228 -21.84 -2.46 -2.34
N GLN A 229 -20.96 -1.63 -1.76
CA GLN A 229 -19.52 -1.85 -1.73
C GLN A 229 -18.98 -1.49 -0.36
N VAL A 230 -17.96 -2.24 0.07
CA VAL A 230 -17.10 -1.82 1.17
C VAL A 230 -16.19 -0.71 0.66
N ALA A 231 -16.07 0.38 1.40
CA ALA A 231 -15.22 1.51 1.04
C ALA A 231 -14.30 1.92 2.20
N MET A 232 -13.05 2.28 1.90
CA MET A 232 -12.12 2.84 2.87
C MET A 232 -11.66 4.22 2.44
N ARG A 233 -11.69 5.16 3.38
CA ARG A 233 -11.07 6.47 3.21
C ARG A 233 -9.62 6.45 3.65
N ARG A 234 -8.75 7.09 2.87
CA ARG A 234 -7.34 7.27 3.20
C ARG A 234 -6.85 8.67 2.84
N PRO A 235 -5.81 9.19 3.52
CA PRO A 235 -5.17 10.44 3.13
C PRO A 235 -4.47 10.30 1.77
N GLU A 236 -4.24 11.41 1.08
CA GLU A 236 -3.63 11.42 -0.26
C GLU A 236 -2.22 10.83 -0.28
N ASN A 237 -1.45 11.02 0.81
CA ASN A 237 -0.13 10.41 0.93
C ASN A 237 -0.18 8.87 0.96
N ALA A 238 -1.33 8.25 1.25
CA ALA A 238 -1.51 6.80 1.17
C ALA A 238 -1.44 6.27 -0.27
N ARG A 239 -1.65 7.11 -1.29
CA ARG A 239 -1.48 6.74 -2.71
C ARG A 239 -0.09 6.18 -3.00
N PHE A 240 0.92 6.62 -2.25
CA PHE A 240 2.28 6.11 -2.36
C PHE A 240 2.45 4.72 -1.70
N TRP A 241 1.90 4.54 -0.50
CA TRP A 241 2.11 3.36 0.35
C TRP A 241 1.21 2.18 -0.02
N VAL A 242 -0.07 2.42 -0.33
CA VAL A 242 -1.05 1.36 -0.60
C VAL A 242 -0.60 0.40 -1.72
N PRO A 243 -0.03 0.85 -2.85
CA PRO A 243 0.48 -0.06 -3.87
C PRO A 243 1.64 -0.95 -3.39
N LYS A 244 2.41 -0.50 -2.40
CA LYS A 244 3.64 -1.15 -1.92
C LYS A 244 3.36 -2.12 -0.78
N VAL A 245 2.55 -1.69 0.19
CA VAL A 245 2.32 -2.42 1.46
C VAL A 245 0.86 -2.72 1.75
N GLY A 246 -0.04 -2.40 0.82
CA GLY A 246 -1.47 -2.61 1.01
C GLY A 246 -2.09 -1.64 2.02
N PHE A 247 -3.30 -1.98 2.45
CA PHE A 247 -4.05 -1.18 3.41
C PHE A 247 -3.66 -1.57 4.84
N GLN A 248 -3.17 -0.58 5.57
CA GLN A 248 -2.75 -0.75 6.95
C GLN A 248 -3.87 -0.38 7.93
N ASN A 249 -3.79 -0.94 9.12
CA ASN A 249 -4.65 -0.61 10.25
C ASN A 249 -3.85 0.15 11.32
N GLN A 250 -4.54 0.60 12.37
CA GLN A 250 -3.95 1.38 13.45
C GLN A 250 -2.88 0.63 14.27
N PHE A 251 -2.90 -0.70 14.32
CA PHE A 251 -1.86 -1.48 15.00
C PHE A 251 -0.52 -1.39 14.28
N ILE A 252 -0.55 -1.18 12.96
CA ILE A 252 0.64 -0.98 12.13
C ILE A 252 1.04 0.50 12.11
N THR A 253 0.09 1.39 11.80
CA THR A 253 0.39 2.82 11.60
C THR A 253 0.60 3.58 12.90
N LYS A 254 0.21 3.00 14.03
CA LYS A 254 0.16 3.64 15.35
C LYS A 254 -0.58 4.98 15.31
N SER A 255 -1.56 5.09 14.42
CA SER A 255 -2.37 6.29 14.22
C SER A 255 -3.85 5.94 14.26
N SER A 256 -4.62 6.72 15.02
CA SER A 256 -6.07 6.56 15.19
C SER A 256 -6.68 7.91 15.50
N ARG A 257 -7.87 8.17 14.96
CA ARG A 257 -8.71 9.31 15.34
C ARG A 257 -9.75 8.95 16.42
N GLY A 258 -9.73 7.71 16.92
CA GLY A 258 -10.58 7.22 18.01
C GLY A 258 -9.77 6.94 19.27
N SER A 259 -9.16 5.76 19.37
CA SER A 259 -8.29 5.39 20.49
C SER A 259 -6.95 4.84 19.98
N LEU A 260 -5.85 5.38 20.53
CA LEU A 260 -4.49 4.95 20.24
C LEU A 260 -4.01 3.81 21.14
N SER A 261 -4.74 3.46 22.20
CA SER A 261 -4.34 2.39 23.12
C SER A 261 -4.48 1.02 22.44
N PRO A 262 -3.38 0.29 22.18
CA PRO A 262 -3.45 -1.04 21.59
C PRO A 262 -4.20 -2.02 22.48
N ASP A 263 -4.03 -1.92 23.81
CA ASP A 263 -4.67 -2.80 24.78
C ASP A 263 -6.18 -2.57 24.83
N GLY A 264 -6.60 -1.30 24.87
CA GLY A 264 -8.01 -0.94 24.82
C GLY A 264 -8.68 -1.38 23.52
N ARG A 265 -7.94 -1.35 22.40
CA ARG A 265 -8.44 -1.85 21.12
C ARG A 265 -8.50 -3.37 21.08
N ASN A 266 -7.46 -4.06 21.52
CA ASN A 266 -7.44 -5.52 21.58
C ASN A 266 -8.59 -6.04 22.44
N SER A 267 -8.86 -5.40 23.58
CA SER A 267 -10.00 -5.74 24.44
C SER A 267 -11.34 -5.52 23.72
N ALA A 268 -11.54 -4.36 23.11
CA ALA A 268 -12.77 -4.04 22.37
C ALA A 268 -13.02 -5.02 21.20
N GLU A 269 -12.00 -5.27 20.39
CA GLU A 269 -12.08 -6.19 19.25
C GLU A 269 -12.31 -7.63 19.73
N THR A 270 -11.68 -8.05 20.81
CA THR A 270 -11.93 -9.37 21.43
C THR A 270 -13.40 -9.52 21.82
N ALA A 271 -13.97 -8.53 22.52
CA ALA A 271 -15.38 -8.53 22.91
C ALA A 271 -16.31 -8.55 21.70
N LEU A 272 -16.04 -7.72 20.69
CA LEU A 272 -16.81 -7.61 19.45
C LEU A 272 -16.78 -8.88 18.58
N TYR A 273 -15.66 -9.59 18.54
CA TYR A 273 -15.55 -10.91 17.89
C TYR A 273 -16.01 -12.05 18.82
N ALA A 274 -16.52 -11.72 20.00
CA ALA A 274 -16.93 -12.66 21.03
C ALA A 274 -15.88 -13.75 21.33
N LEU A 275 -14.62 -13.32 21.40
CA LEU A 275 -13.50 -14.12 21.83
C LEU A 275 -13.38 -14.06 23.36
N GLU A 276 -12.83 -15.11 23.96
CA GLU A 276 -12.67 -15.20 25.42
C GLU A 276 -11.27 -14.77 25.87
N ASP A 277 -10.29 -14.79 24.95
CA ASP A 277 -8.89 -14.58 25.26
C ASP A 277 -8.31 -13.36 24.52
N VAL A 278 -8.21 -12.25 25.25
CA VAL A 278 -7.58 -11.01 24.77
C VAL A 278 -6.09 -11.22 24.50
N THR A 279 -5.40 -12.07 25.25
CA THR A 279 -3.96 -12.34 25.07
C THR A 279 -3.73 -13.06 23.75
N ALA A 280 -4.51 -14.10 23.45
CA ALA A 280 -4.45 -14.80 22.17
C ALA A 280 -4.77 -13.88 20.99
N TYR A 281 -5.75 -12.96 21.13
CA TYR A 281 -6.03 -11.97 20.10
C TYR A 281 -4.90 -10.93 19.94
N SER A 282 -4.36 -10.46 21.06
CA SER A 282 -3.30 -9.45 21.11
C SER A 282 -2.03 -9.94 20.43
N ALA A 283 -1.70 -11.23 20.59
CA ALA A 283 -0.53 -11.89 20.02
C ALA A 283 -0.63 -12.14 18.50
N ARG A 284 -1.80 -11.96 17.87
CA ARG A 284 -1.93 -12.11 16.42
C ARG A 284 -1.15 -11.05 15.67
N ASP A 285 -0.70 -11.42 14.47
CA ASP A 285 -0.01 -10.51 13.55
C ASP A 285 -0.82 -9.20 13.37
N PRO A 286 -0.21 -8.02 13.52
CA PRO A 286 -0.91 -6.75 13.30
C PRO A 286 -1.59 -6.65 11.93
N GLU A 287 -1.05 -7.30 10.89
CA GLU A 287 -1.67 -7.35 9.57
C GLU A 287 -2.79 -8.39 9.45
N PHE A 288 -2.97 -9.30 10.40
CA PHE A 288 -4.20 -10.08 10.49
C PHE A 288 -5.37 -9.19 10.95
N LYS A 289 -5.11 -8.25 11.88
CA LYS A 289 -6.11 -7.42 12.56
C LYS A 289 -6.93 -6.54 11.60
N PRO A 290 -8.15 -6.13 11.98
CA PRO A 290 -9.12 -5.53 11.08
C PRO A 290 -8.65 -4.23 10.42
N LYS A 291 -8.99 -4.08 9.14
CA LYS A 291 -8.95 -2.82 8.40
C LYS A 291 -10.37 -2.29 8.35
N TYR A 292 -10.55 -1.12 8.93
CA TYR A 292 -11.85 -0.47 9.07
C TYR A 292 -12.22 0.30 7.81
N GLY A 293 -13.47 0.14 7.40
CA GLY A 293 -14.13 0.84 6.31
C GLY A 293 -15.60 1.05 6.61
N THR A 294 -16.35 1.49 5.60
CA THR A 294 -17.77 1.72 5.68
C THR A 294 -18.48 1.06 4.51
N LEU A 295 -19.70 0.57 4.72
CA LEU A 295 -20.56 0.19 3.62
C LEU A 295 -21.05 1.43 2.88
N SER A 296 -21.05 1.39 1.56
CA SER A 296 -21.54 2.48 0.71
C SER A 296 -22.24 1.93 -0.52
N LEU A 297 -23.01 2.77 -1.19
CA LEU A 297 -23.57 2.45 -2.50
C LEU A 297 -22.48 2.53 -3.57
N LYS A 298 -22.42 1.55 -4.48
CA LYS A 298 -21.55 1.63 -5.65
C LYS A 298 -21.91 2.87 -6.48
N PRO A 299 -20.94 3.52 -7.14
CA PRO A 299 -21.22 4.65 -8.02
C PRO A 299 -22.33 4.35 -9.03
N ARG A 300 -23.26 5.31 -9.22
CA ARG A 300 -24.39 5.24 -10.18
C ARG A 300 -25.43 4.13 -9.93
N THR A 301 -25.51 3.56 -8.73
CA THR A 301 -26.44 2.44 -8.48
C THR A 301 -27.85 2.83 -8.07
N SER A 302 -28.10 4.07 -7.63
CA SER A 302 -29.44 4.51 -7.24
C SER A 302 -29.57 6.04 -7.18
N ALA A 303 -30.79 6.51 -6.98
CA ALA A 303 -31.11 7.91 -6.64
C ALA A 303 -30.83 8.24 -5.16
N ILE A 304 -30.33 7.29 -4.37
CA ILE A 304 -30.06 7.45 -2.93
C ILE A 304 -28.70 8.11 -2.76
N THR A 305 -28.63 9.18 -1.97
CA THR A 305 -27.37 9.85 -1.66
C THR A 305 -26.55 9.01 -0.67
N PRO A 306 -25.31 8.58 -1.01
CA PRO A 306 -24.38 7.95 -0.09
C PRO A 306 -24.07 8.93 1.02
N ASP A 307 -24.18 8.51 2.28
CA ASP A 307 -23.60 9.28 3.37
C ASP A 307 -22.12 8.91 3.50
N ILE A 308 -21.27 9.92 3.35
CA ILE A 308 -19.82 9.81 3.44
C ILE A 308 -19.23 10.94 4.29
N SER A 309 -20.09 11.66 5.02
CA SER A 309 -19.73 12.83 5.82
C SER A 309 -19.03 12.45 7.13
N SER A 310 -19.47 11.38 7.79
CA SER A 310 -18.91 10.90 9.07
C SER A 310 -17.48 10.33 8.96
N SER A 311 -17.10 9.83 7.79
CA SER A 311 -15.77 9.23 7.57
C SER A 311 -14.76 10.18 6.93
N TYR A 312 -15.13 11.41 6.55
CA TYR A 312 -14.25 12.36 5.85
C TYR A 312 -12.92 12.61 6.58
N GLN A 313 -12.94 12.52 7.91
CA GLN A 313 -11.75 12.61 8.75
C GLN A 313 -10.65 11.60 8.39
N TYR A 314 -10.95 10.45 7.79
CA TYR A 314 -9.93 9.45 7.42
C TYR A 314 -9.23 9.77 6.08
N GLY A 315 -9.68 10.79 5.36
CA GLY A 315 -9.00 11.33 4.18
C GLY A 315 -9.90 11.48 2.94
N PRO A 316 -9.40 12.22 1.94
CA PRO A 316 -10.16 12.58 0.74
C PRO A 316 -10.21 11.47 -0.30
N ASP A 317 -9.36 10.45 -0.23
CA ASP A 317 -9.38 9.35 -1.18
C ASP A 317 -10.26 8.21 -0.67
N VAL A 318 -11.12 7.69 -1.55
CA VAL A 318 -12.03 6.57 -1.26
C VAL A 318 -11.67 5.38 -2.15
N TYR A 319 -11.40 4.23 -1.52
CA TYR A 319 -11.11 2.97 -2.18
C TYR A 319 -12.31 2.04 -1.98
N GLY A 320 -13.04 1.74 -3.05
CA GLY A 320 -14.17 0.81 -3.05
C GLY A 320 -13.71 -0.59 -3.45
N PHE A 321 -14.01 -1.60 -2.63
CA PHE A 321 -13.49 -2.95 -2.77
C PHE A 321 -14.42 -3.88 -3.55
N LYS A 322 -13.83 -4.86 -4.23
CA LYS A 322 -14.51 -6.02 -4.81
C LYS A 322 -15.02 -6.89 -3.67
N THR A 323 -16.32 -6.84 -3.39
CA THR A 323 -16.93 -7.60 -2.29
C THR A 323 -16.56 -9.09 -2.36
N GLU A 324 -16.58 -9.67 -3.55
CA GLU A 324 -16.23 -11.07 -3.80
C GLU A 324 -14.77 -11.44 -3.42
N ALA A 325 -13.84 -10.48 -3.42
CA ALA A 325 -12.44 -10.71 -3.05
C ALA A 325 -12.21 -10.69 -1.52
N ILE A 326 -13.17 -10.16 -0.75
CA ILE A 326 -13.02 -9.90 0.68
C ILE A 326 -14.10 -10.52 1.55
N GLN A 327 -15.22 -10.99 0.97
CA GLN A 327 -16.41 -11.39 1.72
C GLN A 327 -16.17 -12.51 2.75
N ASP A 328 -15.26 -13.45 2.47
CA ASP A 328 -14.98 -14.59 3.36
C ASP A 328 -14.13 -14.20 4.59
N ARG A 329 -13.76 -12.92 4.69
CA ARG A 329 -12.91 -12.31 5.72
C ARG A 329 -13.45 -10.94 6.15
N LEU A 330 -14.74 -10.70 5.89
CA LEU A 330 -15.42 -9.43 6.09
C LEU A 330 -16.50 -9.59 7.17
N THR A 331 -16.51 -8.65 8.10
CA THR A 331 -17.63 -8.42 9.02
C THR A 331 -18.21 -7.03 8.84
N PHE A 332 -19.39 -6.82 9.40
CA PHE A 332 -19.96 -5.50 9.54
C PHE A 332 -20.57 -5.29 10.94
N TYR A 333 -20.76 -4.03 11.30
CA TYR A 333 -21.50 -3.58 12.46
C TYR A 333 -22.48 -2.49 12.02
N PRO A 334 -23.72 -2.43 12.55
CA PRO A 334 -24.73 -1.47 12.10
C PRO A 334 -24.42 0.00 12.45
N THR A 335 -23.36 0.25 13.20
CA THR A 335 -22.91 1.58 13.65
C THR A 335 -21.40 1.60 13.90
N ASP A 336 -20.86 2.63 14.57
CA ASP A 336 -19.50 2.67 15.11
C ASP A 336 -19.32 1.56 16.16
N SER A 337 -18.39 0.63 15.92
CA SER A 337 -18.22 -0.55 16.79
C SER A 337 -17.39 -0.28 18.05
N LEU A 338 -16.60 0.79 18.11
CA LEU A 338 -15.59 0.96 19.17
C LEU A 338 -16.23 1.20 20.55
N GLY A 339 -17.20 2.11 20.62
CA GLY A 339 -17.94 2.40 21.85
C GLY A 339 -18.64 1.17 22.42
N PRO A 340 -19.46 0.45 21.62
CA PRO A 340 -20.02 -0.84 22.02
C PRO A 340 -18.94 -1.83 22.47
N GLY A 341 -17.83 -1.95 21.73
CA GLY A 341 -16.72 -2.85 22.05
C GLY A 341 -16.16 -2.70 23.47
N TRP A 342 -16.16 -1.48 24.02
CA TRP A 342 -15.74 -1.24 25.42
C TRP A 342 -16.79 -1.59 26.47
N SER A 343 -18.06 -1.64 26.07
CA SER A 343 -19.20 -1.75 26.97
C SER A 343 -19.85 -3.15 26.93
N ILE A 344 -19.58 -3.92 25.88
CA ILE A 344 -20.07 -5.30 25.74
C ILE A 344 -19.46 -6.14 26.86
N ARG A 345 -20.35 -6.64 27.73
CA ARG A 345 -19.95 -7.67 28.68
C ARG A 345 -20.10 -9.04 28.02
N PRO A 346 -19.21 -10.01 28.30
CA PRO A 346 -19.26 -11.34 27.72
C PRO A 346 -20.61 -12.07 27.89
N GLU A 347 -21.41 -11.70 28.89
CA GLU A 347 -22.74 -12.23 29.15
C GLU A 347 -23.87 -11.65 28.27
N TYR A 348 -23.65 -10.53 27.57
CA TYR A 348 -24.63 -9.90 26.69
C TYR A 348 -24.28 -10.14 25.21
N LYS A 349 -24.44 -11.40 24.77
CA LYS A 349 -24.16 -11.84 23.40
C LYS A 349 -25.44 -11.93 22.57
N THR A 350 -25.93 -10.79 22.11
CA THR A 350 -26.95 -10.74 21.04
C THR A 350 -26.27 -10.62 19.68
N TRP A 351 -26.95 -11.04 18.61
CA TRP A 351 -26.39 -10.99 17.26
C TRP A 351 -26.01 -9.55 16.84
N ASP A 352 -26.79 -8.57 17.27
CA ASP A 352 -26.60 -7.14 16.97
C ASP A 352 -25.60 -6.41 17.88
N ALA A 353 -25.10 -7.07 18.93
CA ALA A 353 -24.04 -6.59 19.79
C ALA A 353 -22.65 -7.10 19.40
N SER A 354 -22.53 -7.96 18.39
CA SER A 354 -21.26 -8.51 17.91
C SER A 354 -20.98 -8.13 16.46
N LEU A 355 -19.73 -8.28 16.01
CA LEU A 355 -19.40 -8.15 14.59
C LEU A 355 -20.06 -9.27 13.79
N ILE A 356 -20.81 -8.89 12.75
CA ILE A 356 -21.64 -9.80 11.98
C ILE A 356 -20.85 -10.28 10.75
N PRO A 357 -20.61 -11.59 10.58
CA PRO A 357 -20.04 -12.13 9.34
C PRO A 357 -20.82 -11.73 8.09
N TRP A 358 -20.13 -11.42 7.00
CA TRP A 358 -20.77 -11.01 5.73
C TRP A 358 -21.73 -12.06 5.15
N LYS A 359 -21.53 -13.34 5.49
CA LYS A 359 -22.47 -14.42 5.18
C LYS A 359 -23.90 -14.11 5.64
N TYR A 360 -24.03 -13.41 6.79
CA TYR A 360 -25.30 -13.01 7.40
C TYR A 360 -25.73 -11.59 7.03
N ARG A 361 -25.25 -11.03 5.91
CA ARG A 361 -25.51 -9.64 5.47
C ARG A 361 -26.99 -9.24 5.35
N MET A 362 -27.93 -10.19 5.24
CA MET A 362 -29.36 -9.85 5.25
C MET A 362 -29.82 -9.27 6.58
N LEU A 363 -29.09 -9.50 7.67
CA LEU A 363 -29.33 -8.85 8.97
C LEU A 363 -29.14 -7.33 8.93
N MET A 364 -28.57 -6.78 7.85
CA MET A 364 -28.54 -5.32 7.63
C MET A 364 -29.92 -4.74 7.30
N VAL A 365 -30.84 -5.54 6.74
CA VAL A 365 -32.10 -5.03 6.15
C VAL A 365 -32.93 -4.20 7.14
N PRO A 366 -33.17 -4.63 8.39
CA PRO A 366 -33.91 -3.81 9.36
C PRO A 366 -33.30 -2.43 9.57
N PHE A 367 -31.96 -2.35 9.60
CA PHE A 367 -31.23 -1.09 9.77
C PHE A 367 -31.25 -0.23 8.49
N MET A 368 -31.25 -0.86 7.31
CA MET A 368 -31.30 -0.17 6.01
C MET A 368 -32.66 0.44 5.74
N VAL A 369 -33.76 -0.23 6.11
CA VAL A 369 -35.14 0.23 5.81
C VAL A 369 -35.37 1.65 6.33
N GLU A 370 -34.96 1.94 7.56
CA GLU A 370 -35.11 3.28 8.14
C GLU A 370 -34.27 4.34 7.41
N ALA A 371 -33.06 3.98 6.97
CA ALA A 371 -32.24 4.85 6.12
C ALA A 371 -32.92 5.17 4.79
N LEU A 372 -33.48 4.13 4.16
CA LEU A 372 -34.13 4.19 2.84
C LEU A 372 -35.43 5.01 2.88
N LYS A 373 -36.23 4.88 3.94
CA LYS A 373 -37.41 5.74 4.18
C LYS A 373 -37.03 7.23 4.17
N ALA A 374 -35.89 7.56 4.78
CA ALA A 374 -35.33 8.92 4.76
C ALA A 374 -34.67 9.30 3.41
N LYS A 375 -34.66 8.42 2.41
CA LYS A 375 -33.94 8.55 1.13
C LYS A 375 -32.44 8.81 1.31
N THR A 376 -31.87 8.31 2.40
CA THR A 376 -30.44 8.39 2.70
C THR A 376 -29.85 6.98 2.83
N PHE A 377 -28.53 6.89 2.83
CA PHE A 377 -27.83 5.67 3.28
C PHE A 377 -27.22 5.89 4.68
N LYS A 378 -27.98 6.55 5.56
CA LYS A 378 -27.62 6.83 6.95
C LYS A 378 -28.57 6.09 7.86
N VAL A 379 -28.07 5.25 8.76
CA VAL A 379 -28.92 4.60 9.76
C VAL A 379 -29.57 5.72 10.62
N GLY A 380 -30.86 5.61 10.96
CA GLY A 380 -31.55 6.66 11.72
C GLY A 380 -31.12 6.68 13.18
N ARG A 381 -31.23 7.82 13.88
CA ARG A 381 -31.08 7.83 15.36
C ARG A 381 -32.16 6.95 16.02
N ASP A 382 -33.33 6.86 15.40
CA ASP A 382 -34.44 6.03 15.88
C ASP A 382 -34.16 4.52 15.75
N VAL A 383 -33.29 4.12 14.82
CA VAL A 383 -32.79 2.74 14.71
C VAL A 383 -31.94 2.36 15.91
N LEU A 384 -31.30 3.33 16.57
CA LEU A 384 -30.53 3.07 17.78
C LEU A 384 -31.42 2.64 18.95
N ASN A 385 -32.73 2.91 18.88
CA ASN A 385 -33.70 2.40 19.85
C ASN A 385 -34.07 0.93 19.60
N LEU A 386 -33.73 0.37 18.44
CA LEU A 386 -33.86 -1.07 18.15
C LEU A 386 -32.68 -1.87 18.70
N LEU A 387 -31.54 -1.23 18.95
CA LEU A 387 -30.39 -1.85 19.62
C LEU A 387 -30.61 -1.84 21.14
N PRO A 388 -30.13 -2.86 21.89
CA PRO A 388 -30.20 -2.90 23.34
C PRO A 388 -29.70 -1.58 23.95
N ARG A 389 -30.52 -0.99 24.85
CA ARG A 389 -30.24 0.28 25.54
C ARG A 389 -28.91 0.19 26.29
N GLY A 390 -27.86 0.77 25.72
CA GLY A 390 -26.52 0.81 26.33
C GLY A 390 -25.37 0.98 25.34
N SER A 391 -25.59 0.72 24.05
CA SER A 391 -24.47 0.47 23.12
C SER A 391 -24.17 1.57 22.10
N VAL A 392 -24.82 2.74 22.13
CA VAL A 392 -24.64 3.71 21.03
C VAL A 392 -24.33 5.13 21.49
N SER A 393 -23.10 5.59 21.24
CA SER A 393 -22.77 7.02 21.25
C SER A 393 -23.34 7.65 19.98
N GLY A 394 -24.28 8.58 20.15
CA GLY A 394 -25.19 9.07 19.10
C GLY A 394 -24.60 10.02 18.05
N TRP A 395 -23.35 9.81 17.61
CA TRP A 395 -22.61 10.76 16.77
C TRP A 395 -22.36 10.29 15.34
N ASN A 396 -22.16 9.00 15.11
CA ASN A 396 -21.78 8.47 13.80
C ASN A 396 -22.72 7.34 13.40
N ILE A 397 -23.41 7.50 12.28
CA ILE A 397 -24.42 6.54 11.87
C ILE A 397 -24.15 6.02 10.46
N TYR A 398 -23.38 4.94 10.37
CA TYR A 398 -23.00 4.25 9.14
C TYR A 398 -22.79 2.76 9.45
N PHE A 399 -22.91 1.88 8.46
CA PHE A 399 -22.47 0.49 8.62
C PHE A 399 -20.95 0.44 8.59
N GLU A 400 -20.33 0.21 9.74
CA GLU A 400 -18.89 -0.02 9.81
C GLU A 400 -18.60 -1.43 9.29
N THR A 401 -17.50 -1.57 8.56
CA THR A 401 -17.05 -2.85 8.02
C THR A 401 -15.62 -3.11 8.44
N GLN A 402 -15.29 -4.37 8.72
CA GLN A 402 -13.95 -4.78 9.12
C GLN A 402 -13.47 -5.90 8.21
N ILE A 403 -12.32 -5.69 7.56
CA ILE A 403 -11.67 -6.72 6.72
C ILE A 403 -10.48 -7.29 7.49
N LEU A 404 -10.50 -8.59 7.77
CA LEU A 404 -9.39 -9.32 8.37
C LEU A 404 -8.38 -9.78 7.31
N GLY A 405 -7.13 -9.96 7.74
CA GLY A 405 -6.02 -10.35 6.86
C GLY A 405 -5.47 -9.21 6.01
N ALA A 406 -4.68 -9.57 5.01
CA ALA A 406 -4.02 -8.63 4.11
C ALA A 406 -5.02 -8.06 3.10
N VAL A 407 -5.00 -6.75 2.88
CA VAL A 407 -5.87 -6.07 1.90
C VAL A 407 -4.97 -5.29 0.94
N ARG A 408 -5.13 -5.52 -0.36
CA ARG A 408 -4.21 -5.04 -1.40
C ARG A 408 -4.94 -4.24 -2.45
N LEU A 409 -4.17 -3.49 -3.25
CA LEU A 409 -4.72 -2.69 -4.33
C LEU A 409 -5.49 -3.55 -5.36
N GLN A 410 -5.06 -4.79 -5.60
CA GLN A 410 -5.77 -5.74 -6.46
C GLN A 410 -7.20 -6.10 -6.01
N ASP A 411 -7.51 -5.91 -4.72
CA ASP A 411 -8.84 -6.15 -4.13
C ASP A 411 -9.79 -4.95 -4.37
N VAL A 412 -9.28 -3.83 -4.89
CA VAL A 412 -10.03 -2.60 -5.13
C VAL A 412 -10.75 -2.68 -6.48
N GLU A 413 -12.02 -2.28 -6.51
CA GLU A 413 -12.83 -2.11 -7.74
C GLU A 413 -12.79 -0.65 -8.23
N THR A 414 -12.89 0.31 -7.30
CA THR A 414 -13.03 1.73 -7.62
C THR A 414 -12.10 2.59 -6.77
N PHE A 415 -11.56 3.66 -7.35
CA PHE A 415 -10.86 4.71 -6.64
C PHE A 415 -11.52 6.06 -6.92
N THR A 416 -11.81 6.82 -5.87
CA THR A 416 -12.40 8.16 -5.98
C THR A 416 -11.55 9.15 -5.22
N PHE A 417 -11.10 10.22 -5.89
CA PHE A 417 -10.43 11.35 -5.24
C PHE A 417 -11.43 12.48 -5.03
N THR A 418 -11.43 13.12 -3.85
CA THR A 418 -12.34 14.26 -3.58
C THR A 418 -11.66 15.60 -3.52
N ASN A 419 -10.32 15.66 -3.51
CA ASN A 419 -9.63 16.95 -3.50
C ASN A 419 -9.58 17.50 -4.95
N PRO A 420 -10.18 18.67 -5.22
CA PRO A 420 -10.09 19.29 -6.54
C PRO A 420 -8.63 19.54 -6.93
N GLY A 421 -8.27 19.23 -8.18
CA GLY A 421 -6.93 19.51 -8.71
C GLY A 421 -5.84 18.52 -8.30
N ASN A 422 -6.16 17.48 -7.50
CA ASN A 422 -5.21 16.41 -7.16
C ASN A 422 -5.67 15.02 -7.63
N PRO A 423 -5.82 14.78 -8.96
CA PRO A 423 -6.11 13.46 -9.49
C PRO A 423 -4.94 12.48 -9.27
N PRO A 424 -5.15 11.16 -9.37
CA PRO A 424 -4.06 10.19 -9.34
C PRO A 424 -3.15 10.38 -10.56
N ARG A 425 -1.83 10.36 -10.35
CA ARG A 425 -0.80 10.57 -11.38
C ARG A 425 0.37 9.60 -11.22
N GLY A 426 1.23 9.52 -12.24
CA GLY A 426 2.50 8.78 -12.23
C GLY A 426 2.35 7.30 -11.86
N GLU A 427 3.23 6.80 -10.98
CA GLU A 427 3.25 5.40 -10.51
C GLU A 427 1.91 4.93 -9.96
N PHE A 428 1.23 5.77 -9.16
CA PHE A 428 -0.05 5.37 -8.57
C PHE A 428 -1.12 5.18 -9.64
N LEU A 429 -1.20 6.10 -10.61
CA LEU A 429 -2.11 5.97 -11.75
C LEU A 429 -1.82 4.70 -12.56
N ARG A 430 -0.53 4.40 -12.79
CA ARG A 430 -0.09 3.16 -13.46
C ARG A 430 -0.60 1.91 -12.75
N GLU A 431 -0.48 1.86 -11.42
CA GLU A 431 -0.96 0.73 -10.63
C GLU A 431 -2.49 0.63 -10.64
N LEU A 432 -3.22 1.76 -10.61
CA LEU A 432 -4.69 1.74 -10.76
C LEU A 432 -5.12 1.14 -12.10
N ILE A 433 -4.49 1.55 -13.20
CA ILE A 433 -4.79 1.06 -14.56
C ILE A 433 -4.44 -0.43 -14.68
N LYS A 434 -3.25 -0.83 -14.21
CA LYS A 434 -2.77 -2.22 -14.22
C LYS A 434 -3.74 -3.18 -13.52
N HIS A 435 -4.38 -2.74 -12.43
CA HIS A 435 -5.35 -3.54 -11.69
C HIS A 435 -6.81 -3.39 -12.19
N GLY A 436 -7.04 -2.61 -13.26
CA GLY A 436 -8.37 -2.38 -13.83
C GLY A 436 -9.30 -1.60 -12.91
N ILE A 437 -8.75 -0.74 -12.04
CA ILE A 437 -9.53 0.02 -11.07
C ILE A 437 -10.23 1.19 -11.77
N LYS A 438 -11.54 1.31 -11.56
CA LYS A 438 -12.35 2.41 -12.12
C LYS A 438 -12.11 3.68 -11.32
N ILE A 439 -11.74 4.77 -12.00
CA ILE A 439 -11.41 6.03 -11.35
C ILE A 439 -12.60 7.00 -11.46
N TYR A 440 -12.91 7.69 -10.36
CA TYR A 440 -13.95 8.70 -10.28
C TYR A 440 -13.42 10.01 -9.70
N ASP A 441 -13.90 11.11 -10.25
CA ASP A 441 -13.74 12.45 -9.70
C ASP A 441 -14.94 12.74 -8.78
N GLY A 442 -14.64 12.89 -7.49
CA GLY A 442 -15.59 13.26 -6.44
C GLY A 442 -15.39 14.68 -5.91
N SER A 443 -14.63 15.53 -6.62
CA SER A 443 -14.37 16.92 -6.21
C SER A 443 -15.63 17.79 -6.14
N ALA A 444 -16.65 17.46 -6.94
CA ALA A 444 -17.97 18.09 -6.90
C ALA A 444 -18.91 17.50 -5.81
N GLY A 445 -18.37 16.65 -4.93
CA GLY A 445 -19.13 15.87 -3.96
C GLY A 445 -19.22 14.39 -4.35
N LEU A 446 -19.50 13.55 -3.35
CA LEU A 446 -19.53 12.09 -3.47
C LEU A 446 -20.95 11.53 -3.69
N GLY A 447 -21.93 12.37 -4.02
CA GLY A 447 -23.26 11.90 -4.42
C GLY A 447 -23.21 11.04 -5.70
N PRO A 448 -24.12 10.07 -5.93
CA PRO A 448 -24.04 9.17 -7.08
C PRO A 448 -24.20 9.91 -8.41
N LYS A 449 -24.89 11.05 -8.37
CA LYS A 449 -25.08 11.97 -9.50
C LYS A 449 -23.91 12.95 -9.68
N GLN A 450 -23.03 13.08 -8.69
CA GLN A 450 -21.89 14.00 -8.69
C GLN A 450 -20.58 13.30 -9.04
N LEU A 451 -20.48 11.98 -8.82
CA LEU A 451 -19.33 11.17 -9.25
C LEU A 451 -19.24 11.10 -10.77
N LYS A 452 -18.21 11.75 -11.32
CA LYS A 452 -17.87 11.68 -12.74
C LYS A 452 -16.83 10.59 -12.94
N LYS A 453 -17.04 9.69 -13.90
CA LYS A 453 -15.98 8.76 -14.29
C LYS A 453 -14.82 9.61 -14.81
N TRP A 454 -13.65 9.44 -14.21
CA TRP A 454 -12.44 10.15 -14.60
C TRP A 454 -11.65 9.27 -15.55
N THR A 455 -11.12 9.90 -16.60
CA THR A 455 -10.24 9.24 -17.58
C THR A 455 -8.95 10.03 -17.65
N PRO A 456 -7.77 9.38 -17.58
CA PRO A 456 -6.49 10.06 -17.73
C PRO A 456 -6.44 10.88 -19.01
N SER A 457 -5.88 12.08 -18.93
CA SER A 457 -5.52 12.85 -20.13
C SER A 457 -4.30 12.22 -20.84
N ALA A 458 -4.02 12.65 -22.07
CA ALA A 458 -2.80 12.24 -22.77
C ALA A 458 -1.54 12.64 -21.99
N GLU A 459 -1.57 13.79 -21.32
CA GLU A 459 -0.49 14.26 -20.45
C GLU A 459 -0.31 13.37 -19.22
N ASP A 460 -1.39 12.96 -18.57
CA ASP A 460 -1.32 12.04 -17.42
C ASP A 460 -0.72 10.69 -17.83
N LEU A 461 -1.05 10.20 -19.03
CA LEU A 461 -0.49 8.95 -19.57
C LEU A 461 0.98 9.11 -19.98
N ALA A 462 1.37 10.27 -20.51
CA ALA A 462 2.77 10.56 -20.84
C ALA A 462 3.66 10.71 -19.58
N ALA A 463 3.08 11.14 -18.47
CA ALA A 463 3.75 11.29 -17.18
C ALA A 463 3.86 9.97 -16.37
N MET A 464 3.26 8.87 -16.86
CA MET A 464 3.40 7.54 -16.25
C MET A 464 4.76 6.95 -16.55
#